data_AF-A0A8X6TXK5-F1
#
_entry.id   AF-A0A8X6TXK5-F1
#
_cell.length_a   1.000
_cell.length_b   1.000
_cell.length_c   1.000
_cell.angle_alpha   90.00
_cell.angle_beta   90.00
_cell.angle_gamma   90.00
#
_symmetry.space_group_name_H-M   'P 1'
#
loop_
_entity.id
_entity.type
_entity.pdbx_description
1 polymer ?
#
loop_
_entity_poly.entity_id
_entity_poly.type
_entity_poly.pdbx_seq_one_letter_code
_entity_poly.pdbx_strand_id
1 'polypeptide(L)'
;MVHVDAVKECRAIDNQDWSYYGLRNGADNWGKLFPKCKGKRQSPININTAKVETDTSLKKNFRYYNYAIPISKATIYNDGNSGK
;
A
#
# COMPACT_ATOMS: atom_id res chain seq x y z
N MET A 1 -14.70 -29.64 -3.39
CA MET A 1 -15.29 -28.41 -3.97
C MET A 1 -14.17 -27.38 -4.05
N VAL A 2 -13.68 -27.10 -5.25
CA VAL A 2 -12.45 -26.34 -5.47
C VAL A 2 -12.78 -24.85 -5.38
N HIS A 3 -12.46 -24.22 -4.25
CA HIS A 3 -12.43 -22.77 -4.11
C HIS A 3 -11.02 -22.31 -4.51
N VAL A 4 -10.68 -22.44 -5.79
CA VAL A 4 -9.53 -21.70 -6.33
C VAL A 4 -10.01 -20.27 -6.54
N ASP A 5 -9.42 -19.35 -5.80
CA ASP A 5 -9.77 -17.93 -5.78
C ASP A 5 -9.78 -17.37 -7.21
N ALA A 6 -10.97 -17.11 -7.77
CA ALA A 6 -11.17 -16.61 -9.13
C ALA A 6 -10.37 -15.33 -9.46
N VAL A 7 -9.90 -14.62 -8.44
CA VAL A 7 -9.05 -13.42 -8.57
C VAL A 7 -7.65 -13.72 -9.10
N LYS A 8 -7.12 -14.93 -8.89
CA LYS A 8 -5.77 -15.32 -9.37
C LYS A 8 -5.71 -15.54 -10.87
N GLU A 9 -6.83 -15.79 -11.55
CA GLU A 9 -6.89 -16.12 -12.98
C GLU A 9 -7.49 -15.00 -13.84
N CYS A 10 -7.73 -13.82 -13.28
CA CYS A 10 -8.28 -12.71 -14.04
C CYS A 10 -7.24 -12.17 -15.06
N ARG A 11 -7.40 -12.57 -16.33
CA ARG A 11 -6.49 -12.22 -17.45
C ARG A 11 -6.31 -10.71 -17.64
N ALA A 12 -7.29 -9.90 -17.26
CA ALA A 12 -7.19 -8.44 -17.35
C ALA A 12 -6.09 -7.88 -16.43
N ILE A 13 -5.79 -8.58 -15.34
CA ILE A 13 -4.77 -8.15 -14.39
C ILE A 13 -3.37 -8.35 -14.97
N ASP A 14 -3.11 -9.43 -15.69
CA ASP A 14 -1.79 -9.74 -16.30
C ASP A 14 -1.35 -8.72 -17.37
N ASN A 15 -2.25 -7.87 -17.88
CA ASN A 15 -1.94 -6.79 -18.82
C ASN A 15 -1.43 -5.50 -18.14
N GLN A 16 -1.42 -5.43 -16.81
CA GLN A 16 -0.86 -4.30 -16.05
C GLN A 16 0.60 -4.59 -15.66
N ASP A 17 1.41 -3.53 -15.49
CA ASP A 17 2.80 -3.67 -15.01
C ASP A 17 2.88 -4.28 -13.60
N TRP A 18 1.88 -3.99 -12.77
CA TRP A 18 1.76 -4.48 -11.40
C TRP A 18 0.29 -4.58 -10.99
N SER A 19 0.02 -5.43 -10.01
CA SER A 19 -1.28 -5.57 -9.39
C SER A 19 -1.16 -6.12 -7.97
N TYR A 20 -2.23 -6.00 -7.17
CA TYR A 20 -2.26 -6.63 -5.84
C TYR A 20 -2.33 -8.17 -5.92
N TYR A 21 -2.98 -8.71 -6.95
CA TYR A 21 -3.16 -10.15 -7.18
C TYR A 21 -2.86 -10.50 -8.63
N GLY A 22 -2.31 -11.67 -8.90
CA GLY A 22 -2.03 -12.11 -10.27
C GLY A 22 -0.81 -13.02 -10.33
N LEU A 23 -0.82 -13.98 -11.24
CA LEU A 23 0.24 -14.99 -11.31
C LEU A 23 1.59 -14.38 -11.72
N ARG A 24 1.59 -13.32 -12.53
CA ARG A 24 2.80 -12.72 -13.10
C ARG A 24 3.20 -11.40 -12.46
N ASN A 25 2.22 -10.58 -12.09
CA ASN A 25 2.41 -9.19 -11.67
C ASN A 25 1.81 -8.86 -10.30
N GLY A 26 1.29 -9.87 -9.59
CA GLY A 26 0.81 -9.75 -8.21
C GLY A 26 1.93 -9.38 -7.23
N ALA A 27 1.56 -8.95 -6.02
CA ALA A 27 2.49 -8.47 -4.99
C ALA A 27 3.64 -9.44 -4.68
N ASP A 28 3.36 -10.75 -4.67
CA ASP A 28 4.36 -11.82 -4.48
C ASP A 28 5.47 -11.82 -5.55
N ASN A 29 5.21 -11.26 -6.73
CA ASN A 29 6.16 -11.15 -7.83
C ASN A 29 6.82 -9.78 -7.95
N TRP A 30 6.39 -8.75 -7.21
CA TRP A 30 6.94 -7.39 -7.33
C TRP A 30 8.44 -7.36 -7.05
N GLY A 31 8.97 -8.19 -6.16
CA GLY A 31 10.42 -8.25 -5.92
C GLY A 31 11.26 -8.70 -7.13
N LYS A 32 10.66 -9.38 -8.11
CA LYS A 32 11.31 -9.77 -9.36
C LYS A 32 11.25 -8.64 -10.39
N LEU A 33 10.09 -7.98 -10.50
CA LEU A 33 9.82 -6.92 -11.48
C LEU A 33 10.40 -5.56 -11.06
N PHE A 34 10.34 -5.27 -9.76
CA PHE A 34 10.75 -4.04 -9.11
C PHE A 34 11.70 -4.38 -7.95
N PRO A 35 13.02 -4.48 -8.18
CA PRO A 35 13.95 -5.03 -7.18
C PRO A 35 13.96 -4.34 -5.81
N LYS A 36 13.49 -3.09 -5.71
CA LYS A 36 13.31 -2.38 -4.43
C LYS A 36 12.25 -3.05 -3.53
N CYS A 37 11.24 -3.70 -4.11
CA CYS A 37 10.14 -4.36 -3.39
C CYS A 37 10.58 -5.60 -2.57
N LYS A 38 11.77 -6.15 -2.83
CA LYS A 38 12.37 -7.24 -2.03
C LYS A 38 13.48 -6.77 -1.09
N GLY A 39 13.56 -5.48 -0.81
CA GLY A 39 14.51 -4.93 0.16
C GLY A 39 14.19 -5.36 1.60
N LYS A 40 15.15 -5.18 2.52
CA LYS A 40 14.96 -5.48 3.96
C LYS A 40 14.24 -4.38 4.76
N ARG A 41 13.87 -3.28 4.10
CA ARG A 41 13.25 -2.08 4.69
C ARG A 41 11.97 -1.76 3.94
N GLN A 42 11.02 -2.68 3.94
CA GLN A 42 9.73 -2.53 3.27
C GLN A 42 8.62 -2.26 4.28
N SER A 43 7.58 -1.59 3.81
CA SER A 43 6.30 -1.41 4.51
C SER A 43 5.22 -2.21 3.77
N PRO A 44 4.12 -2.59 4.43
CA PRO A 44 3.82 -2.38 5.86
C PRO A 44 4.58 -3.34 6.78
N ILE A 45 4.61 -3.01 8.08
CA ILE A 45 5.07 -3.90 9.15
C ILE A 45 4.02 -3.98 10.25
N ASN A 46 4.07 -5.06 11.05
CA ASN A 46 3.31 -5.12 12.29
C ASN A 46 4.02 -4.31 13.39
N ILE A 47 3.36 -3.30 13.95
CA ILE A 47 3.88 -2.51 15.07
C ILE A 47 3.50 -3.22 16.38
N ASN A 48 4.46 -3.96 16.96
CA ASN A 48 4.28 -4.57 18.27
C ASN A 48 4.60 -3.53 19.37
N THR A 49 3.57 -3.00 20.02
CA THR A 49 3.69 -1.96 21.06
C THR A 49 4.51 -2.37 22.28
N ALA A 50 4.71 -3.68 22.53
CA ALA A 50 5.61 -4.15 23.59
C ALA A 50 7.10 -4.08 23.19
N LYS A 51 7.41 -3.84 21.91
CA LYS A 51 8.77 -3.78 21.35
C LYS A 51 9.13 -2.42 20.74
N VAL A 52 8.26 -1.42 20.87
CA VAL A 52 8.57 -0.07 20.40
C VAL A 52 9.54 0.61 21.37
N GLU A 53 10.40 1.47 20.84
CA GLU A 53 11.26 2.34 21.64
C GLU A 53 10.56 3.68 21.84
N THR A 54 10.35 4.08 23.10
CA THR A 54 9.81 5.41 23.42
C THR A 54 10.92 6.44 23.27
N ASP A 55 10.78 7.31 22.27
CA ASP A 55 11.70 8.43 22.06
C ASP A 55 11.10 9.73 22.63
N THR A 56 11.63 10.18 23.77
CA THR A 56 11.20 11.41 24.44
C THR A 56 11.67 12.69 23.74
N SER A 57 12.58 12.59 22.76
CA SER A 57 13.01 13.73 21.94
C SER A 57 11.99 14.08 20.86
N LEU A 58 11.09 13.15 20.51
CA LEU A 58 10.02 13.40 19.54
C LEU A 58 9.05 14.45 20.08
N LYS A 59 8.63 15.35 19.19
CA LYS A 59 7.56 16.29 19.49
C LYS A 59 6.28 15.49 19.74
N LYS A 60 5.73 15.60 20.96
CA LYS A 60 4.50 14.90 21.36
C LYS A 60 3.30 15.25 20.49
N ASN A 61 3.28 16.46 19.92
CA ASN A 61 2.19 16.95 19.10
C ASN A 61 2.68 17.22 17.67
N PHE A 62 2.01 16.60 16.71
CA PHE A 62 2.11 17.00 15.32
C PHE A 62 1.49 18.39 15.14
N ARG A 63 2.14 19.24 14.34
CA ARG A 63 1.59 20.55 13.94
C ARG A 63 0.93 20.39 12.59
N TYR A 64 -0.39 20.49 12.56
CA TYR A 64 -1.17 20.48 11.33
C TYR A 64 -1.54 21.92 10.96
N TYR A 65 -1.02 22.41 9.85
CA TYR A 65 -1.33 23.76 9.36
C TYR A 65 -2.49 23.69 8.38
N ASN A 66 -3.52 24.52 8.57
CA ASN A 66 -4.69 24.64 7.71
C ASN A 66 -5.58 23.39 7.58
N TYR A 67 -5.29 22.29 8.29
CA TYR A 67 -6.13 21.07 8.27
C TYR A 67 -7.54 21.29 8.82
N ALA A 68 -7.73 22.31 9.67
CA ALA A 68 -9.04 22.70 10.19
C ALA A 68 -9.82 23.61 9.24
N ILE A 69 -9.20 24.10 8.15
CA ILE A 69 -9.87 24.93 7.15
C ILE A 69 -10.56 23.98 6.16
N PRO A 70 -11.89 24.01 6.03
CA PRO A 70 -12.59 23.14 5.09
C PRO A 70 -12.15 23.42 3.65
N ILE A 71 -11.93 22.35 2.89
CA ILE A 71 -11.75 22.46 1.45
C ILE A 71 -13.10 22.76 0.80
N SER A 72 -13.18 23.80 -0.03
CA SER A 72 -14.41 24.16 -0.77
C SER A 72 -14.55 23.38 -2.08
N LYS A 73 -13.43 22.88 -2.62
CA LYS A 73 -13.37 22.07 -3.83
C LYS A 73 -12.16 21.14 -3.75
N ALA A 74 -12.38 19.88 -4.12
CA ALA A 74 -11.33 18.90 -4.35
C ALA A 74 -11.71 18.03 -5.55
N THR A 75 -10.70 17.48 -6.20
CA THR A 75 -10.89 16.46 -7.24
C THR A 75 -10.51 15.12 -6.62
N ILE A 76 -11.39 14.13 -6.79
CA ILE A 76 -11.10 12.75 -6.45
C ILE A 76 -11.24 11.94 -7.75
N TYR A 77 -10.28 11.07 -8.05
CA TYR A 77 -10.35 10.16 -9.19
C TYR A 77 -9.93 8.75 -8.81
N ASN A 78 -10.44 7.77 -9.56
CA ASN A 78 -10.11 6.36 -9.42
C ASN A 78 -9.05 6.00 -10.47
N ASP A 79 -7.89 5.53 -10.04
CA ASP A 79 -6.80 5.11 -10.93
C ASP A 79 -6.71 3.58 -11.14
N GLY A 80 -7.71 2.83 -10.66
CA GLY A 80 -7.75 1.37 -10.69
C GLY A 80 -7.07 0.69 -9.50
N ASN A 81 -6.34 1.44 -8.66
CA ASN A 81 -5.63 0.92 -7.48
C ASN A 81 -6.10 1.55 -6.17
N SER A 82 -6.43 2.85 -6.19
CA SER A 82 -7.01 3.58 -5.06
C SER A 82 -7.79 4.81 -5.54
N GLY A 83 -8.63 5.36 -4.65
CA GLY A 83 -9.09 6.74 -4.80
C GLY A 83 -7.94 7.70 -4.48
N LYS A 84 -7.78 8.73 -5.31
CA LYS A 84 -6.73 9.75 -5.20
C LYS A 84 -7.33 11.15 -5.29
#